data_AF-A0A1F2QTQ3-F1
#
_entry.id   AF-A0A1F2QTQ3-F1
#
_cell.length_a   1.000
_cell.length_b   1.000
_cell.length_c   1.000
_cell.angle_alpha   90.00
_cell.angle_beta   90.00
_cell.angle_gamma   90.00
#
_symmetry.space_group_name_H-M   'P 1'
#
loop_
_entity.id
_entity.type
_entity.pdbx_description
1 polymer ?
#
loop_
_entity_poly.entity_id
_entity_poly.type
_entity_poly.pdbx_seq_one_letter_code
_entity_poly.pdbx_strand_id
1 'polypeptide(L)' 'MAPATDLAHIRAGEEALLDRYEWIDPKSGLVRIPIDRAMELVAVRGLPTRPPPSGEKGKAGQ' A
#
# COMPACT_ATOMS: atom_id res chain seq x y z
N MET A 1 13.15 -28.01 11.22
CA MET A 1 12.12 -27.33 10.41
C MET A 1 12.35 -27.74 8.96
N ALA A 2 11.41 -28.44 8.35
CA ALA A 2 11.56 -28.91 6.96
C ALA A 2 11.27 -27.74 5.99
N PRO A 3 12.03 -27.59 4.89
CA PRO A 3 11.92 -26.42 3.99
C PRO A 3 10.52 -26.21 3.38
N ALA A 4 9.75 -27.28 3.17
CA ALA A 4 8.37 -27.18 2.66
C ALA A 4 7.40 -26.48 3.64
N THR A 5 7.62 -26.62 4.94
CA THR A 5 6.79 -25.99 5.99
C THR A 5 7.06 -24.48 6.07
N ASP A 6 8.29 -24.07 5.82
CA ASP A 6 8.69 -22.66 5.81
C ASP A 6 8.03 -21.90 4.65
N LEU A 7 8.06 -22.47 3.44
CA LEU A 7 7.40 -21.89 2.27
C LEU A 7 5.88 -21.75 2.44
N ALA A 8 5.23 -22.72 3.08
CA ALA A 8 3.80 -22.64 3.36
C ALA A 8 3.47 -21.51 4.34
N HIS A 9 4.32 -21.29 5.34
CA HIS A 9 4.15 -20.20 6.30
C HIS A 9 4.33 -18.83 5.66
N ILE A 10 5.36 -18.68 4.81
CA ILE A 10 5.62 -17.46 4.03
C ILE A 10 4.42 -17.14 3.14
N ARG A 11 3.94 -18.11 2.37
CA ARG A 11 2.77 -17.93 1.48
C ARG A 11 1.51 -17.52 2.22
N ALA A 12 1.23 -18.14 3.37
CA ALA A 12 0.06 -17.78 4.18
C ALA A 12 0.15 -16.34 4.72
N GLY A 13 1.36 -15.88 5.06
CA GLY A 13 1.60 -14.48 5.42
C GLY A 13 1.37 -13.52 4.25
N GLU A 14 1.85 -13.88 3.06
CA GLU A 14 1.65 -13.10 1.83
C GLU A 14 0.17 -13.00 1.44
N GLU A 15 -0.57 -14.11 1.46
CA GLU A 15 -2.02 -14.11 1.17
C GLU A 15 -2.80 -13.24 2.16
N ALA A 16 -2.47 -13.31 3.46
CA ALA A 16 -3.12 -12.48 4.46
C ALA A 16 -2.91 -10.98 4.21
N LEU A 17 -1.74 -10.60 3.68
CA LEU A 17 -1.38 -9.23 3.35
C LEU A 17 -2.05 -8.71 2.07
N LEU A 18 -2.32 -9.59 1.11
CA LEU A 18 -2.84 -9.24 -0.22
C LEU A 18 -4.37 -9.23 -0.26
N ASP A 19 -5.04 -10.11 0.48
CA ASP A 19 -6.45 -10.40 0.26
C ASP A 19 -7.38 -9.77 1.31
N ARG A 20 -6.81 -9.08 2.30
CA ARG A 20 -7.56 -8.62 3.48
C ARG A 20 -7.50 -7.11 3.65
N TYR A 21 -8.58 -6.59 4.24
CA TYR A 21 -8.60 -5.25 4.79
C TYR A 21 -7.95 -5.26 6.16
N GLU A 22 -7.12 -4.25 6.42
CA GLU A 22 -6.44 -4.10 7.70
C GLU A 22 -6.25 -2.63 8.03
N TRP A 23 -6.46 -2.27 9.30
CA TRP A 23 -6.09 -0.96 9.79
C TRP A 23 -4.57 -0.90 10.01
N ILE A 24 -3.89 -0.02 9.27
CA ILE A 24 -2.47 0.24 9.48
C ILE A 24 -2.29 1.25 10.61
N ASP A 25 -3.11 2.30 10.61
CA ASP A 25 -3.23 3.24 11.71
C ASP A 25 -4.67 3.75 11.81
N PRO A 26 -5.48 3.18 12.74
CA PRO A 26 -6.85 3.63 12.96
C PRO A 26 -6.97 5.10 13.36
N LYS A 27 -5.95 5.67 14.02
CA LYS A 27 -6.01 7.04 14.54
C LYS A 27 -5.86 8.07 13.43
N SER A 28 -4.99 7.81 12.46
CA SER A 28 -4.85 8.65 11.25
C SER A 28 -5.85 8.31 10.16
N GLY A 29 -6.64 7.24 10.33
CA GLY A 29 -7.59 6.77 9.33
C GLY A 29 -6.92 6.03 8.17
N LEU A 30 -5.69 5.52 8.38
CA LEU A 30 -4.94 4.79 7.36
C LEU A 30 -5.33 3.31 7.35
N VAL A 31 -5.96 2.89 6.26
CA VAL A 31 -6.40 1.52 6.02
C VAL A 31 -5.70 0.93 4.80
N ARG A 32 -5.28 -0.32 4.90
CA ARG A 32 -4.87 -1.15 3.76
C ARG A 32 -6.10 -1.85 3.18
N ILE A 33 -6.16 -1.90 1.87
CA ILE A 33 -7.20 -2.60 1.10
C ILE A 33 -6.59 -3.80 0.36
N PRO A 34 -7.38 -4.82 0.00
CA PRO A 34 -6.93 -5.92 -0.83
C PRO A 34 -6.35 -5.44 -2.16
N ILE A 35 -5.36 -6.16 -2.68
CA ILE A 35 -4.61 -5.75 -3.87
C ILE A 35 -5.52 -5.65 -5.10
N ASP A 36 -6.47 -6.57 -5.27
CA ASP A 36 -7.44 -6.53 -6.37
C ASP A 36 -8.25 -5.24 -6.36
N ARG A 37 -8.71 -4.83 -5.17
CA ARG A 37 -9.45 -3.58 -5.03
C ARG A 37 -8.59 -2.36 -5.29
N ALA A 38 -7.31 -2.39 -4.89
CA ALA A 38 -6.37 -1.32 -5.22
C ALA A 38 -6.18 -1.20 -6.74
N MET A 39 -6.00 -2.33 -7.43
CA MET A 39 -5.87 -2.35 -8.90
C MET A 39 -7.11 -1.79 -9.59
N GLU A 40 -8.30 -2.18 -9.17
CA GLU A 40 -9.56 -1.63 -9.69
C GLU A 40 -9.64 -0.10 -9.52
N LEU A 41 -9.31 0.39 -8.32
CA LEU A 41 -9.36 1.83 -8.03
C LEU A 41 -8.35 2.61 -8.89
N VAL A 42 -7.15 2.06 -9.10
CA VAL A 42 -6.14 2.66 -9.97
C VAL A 42 -6.62 2.65 -11.43
N ALA A 43 -7.21 1.56 -11.91
CA ALA A 43 -7.75 1.47 -13.26
C ALA A 43 -8.86 2.51 -13.49
N VAL A 44 -9.75 2.69 -12.52
CA VAL A 44 -10.86 3.67 -12.60
C VAL A 44 -10.36 5.11 -12.51
N ARG A 45 -9.40 5.40 -11.62
CA ARG A 45 -8.90 6.77 -11.37
C ARG A 45 -7.82 7.20 -12.37
N GLY A 46 -7.21 6.24 -13.06
CA GLY A 46 -5.98 6.45 -13.82
C GLY A 46 -4.75 6.49 -12.92
N LEU A 47 -3.58 6.23 -13.50
CA LEU A 47 -2.31 6.38 -12.79
C LEU A 47 -2.03 7.86 -12.52
N PRO A 48 -1.55 8.23 -11.32
CA PRO A 48 -1.12 9.59 -11.08
C PRO A 48 0.02 9.93 -12.05
N THR A 49 -0.23 10.85 -12.98
CA THR A 49 0.85 11.45 -13.76
C THR A 49 1.72 12.19 -12.77
N ARG A 50 3.02 11.86 -12.75
CA ARG A 50 4.01 12.45 -11.83
C ARG A 50 3.69 13.94 -11.61
N PRO A 51 3.28 14.37 -10.41
CA PRO A 51 3.11 15.79 -10.16
C PRO A 51 4.46 16.47 -10.43
N PRO A 52 4.48 17.71 -10.98
CA PRO A 52 5.73 18.42 -11.20
C PRO A 52 6.55 18.37 -9.91
N PRO A 53 7.89 18.24 -9.98
CA PRO A 53 8.71 18.25 -8.79
C PRO A 53 8.28 19.47 -7.97
N SER A 54 7.80 19.21 -6.75
CA SER A 54 7.38 20.26 -5.83
C SER A 54 8.62 21.07 -5.48
N GLY A 55 8.94 22.04 -6.34
CA GLY A 55 9.94 23.06 -6.09
C GLY A 55 9.46 23.92 -4.93
N GLU A 56 10.23 23.91 -3.85
CA GLU A 56 10.49 25.07 -3.02
C GLU A 56 9.26 25.79 -2.44
N LYS A 57 8.59 25.13 -1.48
CA LYS A 57 7.87 25.85 -0.40
C LYS A 57 8.77 25.89 0.83
N GLY A 58 9.83 26.68 0.75
CA GLY A 58 10.75 26.94 1.85
C GLY A 58 11.61 28.17 1.57
N LYS A 59 11.35 29.26 2.30
CA LYS A 59 12.06 30.55 2.35
C LYS A 59 11.59 31.65 1.37
N ALA A 60 10.39 32.17 1.62
CA ALA A 60 10.16 33.61 1.51
C ALA A 60 9.88 34.13 2.93
N GLY A 61 10.76 34.99 3.44
CA GLY A 61 10.57 35.70 4.71
C GLY A 61 11.68 35.51 5.74
N GLN A 62 12.84 36.14 5.51
CA GLN A 62 13.42 37.07 6.47
C GLN A 62 14.40 38.00 5.75
#